data_AF-A0A084H0P9-F1
#
_entry.id   AF-A0A084H0P9-F1
#
_cell.length_a   1.000
_cell.length_b   1.000
_cell.length_c   1.000
_cell.angle_alpha   90.00
_cell.angle_beta   90.00
_cell.angle_gamma   90.00
#
_symmetry.space_group_name_H-M   'P 1'
#
loop_
_entity.id
_entity.type
_entity.pdbx_description
1 polymer ?
#
loop_
_entity_poly.entity_id
_entity_poly.type
_entity_poly.pdbx_seq_one_letter_code
_entity_poly.pdbx_strand_id
1 'polypeptide(L)' 'MFIKKDDKRFDEKLIQTSQQGSLISIWVDRQTGVNYLYTWSAQGCALTPLLDENGKVLVDQIGAN' A
#
# COMPACT_ATOMS: atom_id res chain seq x y z
N MET A 1 19.28 -15.33 18.25
CA MET A 1 18.22 -14.32 18.42
C MET A 1 17.25 -14.52 17.26
N PHE A 2 16.09 -15.13 17.50
CA PHE A 2 15.11 -15.40 16.44
C PHE A 2 14.31 -14.11 16.20
N ILE A 3 14.47 -13.51 15.03
CA ILE A 3 13.63 -12.40 14.60
C ILE A 3 12.23 -12.98 14.37
N LYS A 4 11.25 -12.56 15.18
CA LYS A 4 9.83 -12.85 14.90
C LYS A 4 9.52 -12.34 13.50
N LYS A 5 9.04 -13.21 12.62
CA LYS A 5 8.51 -12.81 11.31
C LYS A 5 7.34 -11.86 11.58
N ASP A 6 7.51 -10.60 11.20
CA ASP A 6 6.55 -9.54 11.50
C ASP A 6 5.22 -9.86 10.80
N ASP A 7 4.16 -10.10 11.58
CA ASP A 7 2.83 -10.46 11.08
C ASP A 7 2.05 -9.19 10.64
N LYS A 8 2.74 -8.34 9.87
CA LYS A 8 2.18 -7.09 9.35
C LYS A 8 1.16 -7.44 8.28
N ARG A 9 -0.04 -6.85 8.37
CA ARG A 9 -1.09 -7.02 7.36
C ARG A 9 -0.77 -6.30 6.05
N PHE A 10 -0.08 -5.17 6.11
CA PHE A 10 0.20 -4.36 4.93
C PHE A 10 1.69 -4.34 4.63
N ASP A 11 2.01 -4.57 3.36
CA ASP A 11 3.36 -4.37 2.81
C ASP A 11 3.41 -3.06 2.05
N GLU A 12 4.49 -2.30 2.22
CA GLU A 12 4.73 -1.07 1.49
C GLU A 12 5.55 -1.37 0.23
N LYS A 13 5.00 -1.02 -0.93
CA LYS A 13 5.66 -1.22 -2.23
C LYS A 13 6.50 -0.02 -2.66
N LEU A 14 6.02 1.18 -2.36
CA LEU A 14 6.62 2.41 -2.84
C LEU A 14 6.26 3.56 -1.91
N ILE A 15 7.24 4.39 -1.57
CA ILE A 15 7.04 5.69 -0.94
C ILE A 15 7.60 6.77 -1.87
N GLN A 16 6.85 7.85 -2.00
CA GLN A 16 7.31 9.13 -2.51
C GLN A 16 6.99 10.22 -1.50
N THR A 17 7.98 11.04 -1.19
CA THR A 17 7.83 12.22 -0.35
C THR A 17 8.13 13.48 -1.15
N SER A 18 7.31 14.51 -1.00
CA SER A 18 7.57 15.84 -1.57
C SER A 18 8.50 16.65 -0.66
N GLN A 19 9.15 17.66 -1.23
CA GLN A 19 9.96 18.60 -0.46
C GLN A 19 9.12 19.40 0.56
N GLN A 20 7.81 19.54 0.33
CA GLN A 20 6.89 20.20 1.27
C GLN A 20 6.33 19.24 2.35
N GLY A 21 6.87 18.03 2.45
CA GLY A 21 6.54 17.07 3.52
C GLY A 21 5.26 16.28 3.27
N SER A 22 4.65 16.36 2.08
CA SER A 22 3.56 15.44 1.73
C SER A 22 4.11 14.07 1.33
N LEU A 23 3.32 13.02 1.54
CA LEU A 23 3.69 11.64 1.25
C LEU A 23 2.62 10.99 0.36
N ILE A 24 3.10 10.20 -0.60
CA ILE A 24 2.30 9.29 -1.41
C ILE A 24 2.94 7.92 -1.30
N SER A 25 2.19 6.89 -0.96
CA SER A 25 2.71 5.52 -0.93
C SER A 25 1.71 4.49 -1.46
N ILE A 26 2.25 3.36 -1.91
CA ILE A 26 1.46 2.21 -2.36
C ILE A 26 1.59 1.09 -1.34
N TRP A 27 0.45 0.64 -0.82
CA TRP A 27 0.35 -0.41 0.20
C TRP A 27 -0.36 -1.62 -0.40
N VAL A 28 0.04 -2.82 -0.01
CA VAL A 28 -0.63 -4.07 -0.38
C VAL A 28 -1.19 -4.72 0.87
N ASP A 29 -2.50 -4.96 0.89
CA ASP A 29 -3.12 -5.77 1.94
C ASP A 29 -2.81 -7.25 1.69
N ARG A 30 -1.97 -7.85 2.53
CA ARG A 30 -1.52 -9.24 2.41
C ARG A 30 -2.62 -10.28 2.65
N GLN A 31 -3.83 -9.86 3.06
CA GLN A 31 -4.97 -10.78 3.17
C GLN A 31 -5.81 -10.81 1.89
N THR A 32 -5.93 -9.69 1.18
CA THR A 32 -6.84 -9.54 0.03
C THR A 32 -6.12 -9.34 -1.30
N GLY A 33 -4.87 -8.87 -1.25
CA GLY A 33 -3.99 -8.56 -2.37
C GLY A 33 -4.24 -7.16 -2.92
N VAL A 34 -5.25 -6.46 -2.41
CA VAL A 34 -5.65 -5.14 -2.89
C VAL A 34 -4.50 -4.15 -2.69
N ASN A 35 -4.22 -3.40 -3.76
CA ASN A 35 -3.25 -2.32 -3.75
C ASN A 35 -3.97 -1.00 -3.45
N TYR A 36 -3.42 -0.21 -2.52
CA TYR A 36 -3.96 1.07 -2.11
C TYR A 36 -2.98 2.20 -2.38
N LEU A 37 -3.47 3.30 -2.93
CA LEU A 37 -2.81 4.60 -2.90
C LEU A 37 -3.12 5.26 -1.56
N TYR A 38 -2.10 5.43 -0.73
CA TYR A 38 -2.16 6.22 0.48
C TYR A 38 -1.55 7.60 0.21
N THR A 39 -2.25 8.66 0.61
CA THR A 39 -1.71 10.02 0.58
C THR A 39 -1.79 10.64 1.96
N TRP A 40 -0.77 11.40 2.33
CA TRP A 40 -0.70 12.12 3.59
C TRP A 40 -0.14 13.52 3.39
N SER A 41 -0.69 14.48 4.10
CA SER A 41 -0.17 15.84 4.25
C SER A 41 -0.57 16.39 5.63
N ALA A 42 -0.06 17.57 5.98
CA ALA A 42 -0.48 18.26 7.20
C ALA A 42 -1.99 18.57 7.24
N GLN A 43 -2.68 18.58 6.10
CA GLN A 43 -4.11 18.91 5.98
C GLN A 43 -5.01 17.66 6.03
N GLY A 44 -4.43 16.46 6.02
CA GLY A 44 -5.18 15.21 6.09
C GLY A 44 -4.54 14.06 5.31
N CYS A 45 -5.27 12.95 5.25
CA CYS A 45 -4.87 11.74 4.54
C CYS A 45 -6.03 11.12 3.76
N ALA A 46 -5.70 10.29 2.77
CA ALA A 46 -6.65 9.50 2.01
C ALA A 46 -6.09 8.11 1.73
N LEU A 47 -7.00 7.14 1.57
CA LEU A 47 -6.68 5.76 1.20
C LEU A 47 -7.67 5.32 0.10
N THR A 48 -7.14 5.04 -1.10
CA THR A 48 -7.96 4.74 -2.28
C THR A 48 -7.47 3.45 -2.94
N PRO A 49 -8.35 2.46 -3.24
CA PRO A 49 -7.94 1.30 -4.02
C PRO A 49 -7.44 1.70 -5.41
N LEU A 50 -6.31 1.15 -5.82
CA LEU A 50 -5.83 1.30 -7.20
C LEU A 50 -6.70 0.45 -8.13
N LEU A 51 -6.94 0.96 -9.34
CA LEU A 51 -7.71 0.28 -10.36
C LEU A 51 -6.81 -0.16 -11.52
N ASP A 52 -7.18 -1.24 -12.19
CA ASP A 52 -6.61 -1.67 -13.46
C ASP A 52 -7.22 -0.89 -14.65
N GLU A 53 -6.76 -1.19 -15.86
CA GLU A 53 -7.24 -0.57 -17.11
C GLU A 53 -8.73 -0.81 -17.41
N ASN A 54 -9.35 -1.80 -16.77
CA ASN A 54 -10.77 -2.12 -16.91
C ASN A 54 -11.62 -1.48 -15.79
N GLY A 55 -11.01 -0.69 -14.90
CA GLY A 55 -11.67 -0.07 -13.76
C GLY A 55 -11.96 -1.05 -12.61
N LYS A 56 -11.36 -2.24 -12.60
CA LYS A 56 -11.47 -3.19 -11.49
C LYS A 56 -10.37 -2.92 -10.47
N VAL A 57 -10.61 -3.32 -9.22
CA VAL A 57 -9.59 -3.20 -8.16
C VAL A 57 -8.35 -4.00 -8.53
N LEU A 58 -7.18 -3.36 -8.44
CA LEU A 58 -5.88 -3.98 -8.68
C LEU A 58 -5.48 -4.83 -7.48
N VAL A 59 -5.30 -6.13 -7.73
CA VAL A 59 -5.00 -7.14 -6.72
C VAL A 59 -3.72 -7.89 -7.11
N ASP A 60 -2.73 -7.92 -6.21
CA ASP A 60 -1.57 -8.78 -6.36
C ASP A 60 -1.90 -10.22 -5.98
N GLN A 61 -1.19 -11.15 -6.62
CA GLN A 61 -1.17 -12.54 -6.17
C GLN A 61 -0.46 -12.63 -4.82
N ILE A 62 -1.22 -12.85 -3.74
CA ILE A 62 -0.66 -13.28 -2.46
C ILE A 62 -0.42 -14.78 -2.59
N GLY A 63 0.85 -15.17 -2.71
CA GLY A 63 1.23 -16.43 -3.37
C GLY A 63 0.61 -17.72 -2.85
N ALA A 64 0.52 -18.71 -3.74
CA ALA A 64 0.97 -20.06 -3.46
C ALA A 64 2.36 -20.22 -4.09
N ASN A 65 3.42 -19.95 -3.32
CA ASN A 65 4.79 -20.35 -3.63
C ASN A 65 5.32 -21.15 -2.45
#